data_AF-A0A9N9G6R4-F1
#
_entry.id   AF-A0A9N9G6R4-F1
#
_cell.length_a   1.000
_cell.length_b   1.000
_cell.length_c   1.000
_cell.angle_alpha   90.00
_cell.angle_beta   90.00
_cell.angle_gamma   90.00
#
_symmetry.space_group_name_H-M   'P 1'
#
loop_
_entity.id
_entity.type
_entity.pdbx_description
1 polymer ?
#
loop_
_entity_poly.entity_id
_entity_poly.type
_entity_poly.pdbx_seq_one_letter_code
_entity_poly.pdbx_strand_id
1 'polypeptide(L)'
;MRERKILLLIAHPDDECMFFGPSLLELVPKNKIHVLCLSIGNESGLGEIRRKELEASCVTLGIDVENVSSLDHQSLQDGPNNSWDSNVISTILDDYVNKNDINM
;
A
#
# COMPACT_ATOMS: atom_id res chain seq x y z
N MET A 1 9.29 22.27 8.80
CA MET A 1 8.80 21.73 7.51
C MET A 1 7.29 21.54 7.64
N ARG A 2 6.51 21.79 6.60
CA ARG A 2 5.07 21.54 6.62
C ARG A 2 4.84 20.04 6.45
N GLU A 3 4.04 19.44 7.33
CA GLU A 3 3.60 18.05 7.19
C GLU A 3 2.90 17.84 5.85
N ARG A 4 3.25 16.77 5.13
CA ARG A 4 2.59 16.36 3.90
C ARG A 4 1.93 15.00 4.10
N LYS A 5 0.88 14.75 3.34
CA LYS A 5 0.36 13.39 3.14
C LYS A 5 1.10 12.78 1.95
N ILE A 6 1.68 11.60 2.14
CA ILE A 6 2.44 10.89 1.11
C ILE A 6 1.81 9.51 0.95
N LEU A 7 1.50 9.13 -0.29
CA LEU A 7 1.04 7.78 -0.62
C LEU A 7 2.21 6.94 -1.12
N LEU A 8 2.44 5.81 -0.46
CA LEU A 8 3.24 4.71 -0.98
C LEU A 8 2.30 3.70 -1.65
N LEU A 9 2.40 3.57 -2.96
CA LEU A 9 1.68 2.56 -3.75
C LEU A 9 2.60 1.36 -3.98
N ILE A 10 2.16 0.17 -3.59
CA ILE A 10 2.90 -1.10 -3.73
C ILE A 10 2.04 -2.19 -4.36
N ALA A 11 2.68 -3.23 -4.88
CA ALA A 11 1.98 -4.33 -5.54
C ALA A 11 1.60 -5.45 -4.54
N HIS A 12 2.52 -5.80 -3.64
CA HIS A 12 2.36 -6.94 -2.74
C HIS A 12 2.67 -6.59 -1.27
N PRO A 13 2.05 -7.32 -0.32
CA PRO A 13 2.42 -7.25 1.11
C PRO A 13 3.85 -7.74 1.35
N ASP A 14 4.79 -6.83 1.63
CA ASP A 14 6.24 -7.01 1.87
C ASP A 14 7.07 -5.92 1.15
N ASP A 15 6.58 -5.42 0.02
CA ASP A 15 7.24 -4.38 -0.78
C ASP A 15 7.60 -3.15 0.08
N GLU A 16 6.77 -2.78 1.06
CA GLU A 16 6.97 -1.61 1.92
C GLU A 16 8.25 -1.74 2.77
N CYS A 17 8.52 -2.93 3.31
CA CYS A 17 9.67 -3.14 4.18
C CYS A 17 10.88 -3.65 3.39
N MET A 18 10.66 -4.40 2.30
CA MET A 18 11.72 -4.92 1.44
C MET A 18 12.40 -3.82 0.62
N PHE A 19 11.62 -2.89 0.03
CA PHE A 19 12.16 -1.86 -0.86
C PHE A 19 12.15 -0.46 -0.24
N PHE A 20 11.19 -0.15 0.64
CA PHE A 20 10.98 1.21 1.13
C PHE A 20 11.29 1.40 2.62
N GLY A 21 11.73 0.37 3.35
CA GLY A 21 12.00 0.44 4.79
C GLY A 21 12.84 1.67 5.21
N PRO A 22 14.05 1.89 4.64
CA PRO A 22 14.86 3.07 4.95
C PRO A 22 14.17 4.40 4.62
N SER A 23 13.44 4.46 3.50
CA SER A 23 12.70 5.66 3.08
C SER A 23 11.56 5.98 4.04
N LEU A 24 10.82 4.96 4.48
CA LEU A 24 9.72 5.09 5.44
C LEU A 24 10.23 5.56 6.79
N LEU A 25 11.35 5.01 7.30
CA LEU A 25 11.95 5.44 8.56
C LEU A 25 12.33 6.93 8.58
N GLU A 26 12.74 7.50 7.44
CA GLU A 26 13.07 8.92 7.34
C GLU A 26 11.82 9.80 7.13
N LEU A 27 10.81 9.30 6.40
CA LEU A 27 9.63 10.09 6.02
C LEU A 27 8.53 10.11 7.09
N VAL A 28 8.28 8.98 7.77
CA VAL A 28 7.22 8.82 8.78
C VAL A 28 7.30 9.87 9.89
N PRO A 29 8.47 10.20 10.47
CA PRO A 29 8.53 11.18 11.57
C PRO A 29 8.12 12.61 11.20
N LYS A 30 8.01 12.94 9.91
CA LYS A 30 7.80 14.30 9.41
C LYS A 30 6.54 14.44 8.54
N ASN A 31 5.89 13.34 8.19
CA ASN A 31 4.81 13.29 7.20
C ASN A 31 3.76 12.26 7.60
N LYS A 32 2.52 12.45 7.14
CA LYS A 32 1.48 11.44 7.24
C LYS A 32 1.61 10.47 6.07
N ILE A 33 1.98 9.23 6.35
CA ILE A 33 2.15 8.20 5.32
C ILE A 33 0.87 7.39 5.17
N HIS A 34 0.48 7.17 3.92
CA HIS A 34 -0.52 6.21 3.50
C HIS A 34 0.17 5.09 2.72
N VAL A 35 -0.29 3.85 2.90
CA VAL A 35 0.17 2.69 2.14
C VAL A 35 -1.03 2.05 1.47
N LEU A 36 -1.03 2.02 0.13
CA LEU A 36 -2.00 1.31 -0.67
C LEU A 36 -1.31 0.15 -1.38
N CYS A 37 -1.69 -1.06 -1.02
CA CYS A 37 -1.24 -2.29 -1.65
C CYS A 37 -2.29 -2.80 -2.62
N LEU A 38 -1.90 -2.98 -3.89
CA LEU A 38 -2.82 -3.31 -4.98
C LEU A 38 -3.35 -4.74 -4.95
N SER A 39 -2.74 -5.61 -4.15
CA SER A 39 -3.19 -6.98 -3.92
C SER A 39 -3.05 -7.38 -2.44
N ILE A 40 -3.72 -8.46 -2.04
CA ILE A 40 -3.45 -9.12 -0.76
C ILE A 40 -2.34 -10.17 -0.85
N GLY A 41 -1.68 -10.33 -2.01
CA GLY A 41 -0.60 -11.31 -2.16
C GLY A 41 -1.06 -12.78 -2.09
N ASN A 42 -2.24 -13.08 -2.64
CA ASN A 42 -2.93 -14.37 -2.44
C ASN A 42 -2.54 -15.50 -3.40
N GLU A 43 -1.44 -15.40 -4.15
CA GLU A 43 -1.03 -16.46 -5.09
C GLU A 43 -0.93 -17.84 -4.40
N SER A 44 -0.42 -17.87 -3.17
CA SER A 44 -0.27 -19.08 -2.35
C SER A 44 -1.47 -19.41 -1.45
N GLY A 45 -2.60 -18.70 -1.58
CA GLY A 45 -3.77 -18.87 -0.70
C GLY A 45 -3.59 -18.27 0.72
N LEU A 46 -2.59 -17.41 0.92
CA LEU A 46 -2.23 -16.82 2.22
C LEU A 46 -2.63 -15.35 2.36
N GLY A 47 -3.47 -14.83 1.47
CA GLY A 47 -3.67 -13.37 1.34
C GLY A 47 -4.19 -12.69 2.61
N GLU A 48 -5.07 -13.33 3.38
CA GLU A 48 -5.57 -12.77 4.64
C GLU A 48 -4.52 -12.79 5.77
N ILE A 49 -3.55 -13.70 5.71
CA ILE A 49 -2.41 -13.68 6.63
C ILE A 49 -1.49 -12.54 6.23
N ARG A 50 -1.13 -12.44 4.93
CA ARG A 50 -0.27 -11.40 4.39
C ARG A 50 -0.82 -9.99 4.55
N ARG A 51 -2.15 -9.81 4.46
CA ARG A 51 -2.84 -8.55 4.79
C ARG A 51 -2.51 -8.09 6.21
N LYS A 52 -2.61 -8.98 7.19
CA LYS A 52 -2.32 -8.68 8.60
C LYS A 52 -0.83 -8.46 8.84
N GLU A 53 0.02 -9.18 8.12
CA GLU A 53 1.47 -8.98 8.17
C GLU A 53 1.86 -7.58 7.65
N LEU A 54 1.27 -7.12 6.53
CA LEU A 54 1.46 -5.76 6.03
C LEU A 54 1.02 -4.70 7.05
N GLU A 55 -0.16 -4.86 7.64
CA GLU A 55 -0.66 -3.96 8.69
C GLU A 55 0.33 -3.89 9.87
N ALA A 56 0.77 -5.05 10.38
CA ALA A 56 1.74 -5.12 11.49
C ALA A 56 3.11 -4.54 11.13
N SER A 57 3.59 -4.78 9.90
CA SER A 57 4.83 -4.21 9.36
C SER A 57 4.76 -2.69 9.31
N CYS A 58 3.69 -2.14 8.74
CA CYS A 58 3.47 -0.70 8.65
C CYS A 58 3.35 -0.04 10.03
N VAL A 59 2.64 -0.67 10.98
CA VAL A 59 2.57 -0.19 12.38
C VAL A 59 3.94 -0.17 13.03
N THR A 60 4.77 -1.19 12.77
CA THR A 60 6.16 -1.25 13.27
C THR A 60 7.02 -0.12 12.69
N LEU A 61 6.76 0.30 11.45
CA LEU A 61 7.41 1.43 10.79
C LEU A 61 6.86 2.80 11.22
N GLY A 62 5.87 2.83 12.12
CA GLY A 62 5.27 4.05 12.67
C GLY A 62 4.11 4.62 11.84
N ILE A 63 3.54 3.83 10.93
CA ILE A 63 2.39 4.21 10.10
C ILE A 63 1.12 3.78 10.83
N ASP A 64 0.15 4.69 10.94
CA ASP A 64 -1.17 4.37 11.49
C ASP A 64 -1.87 3.33 10.59
N VAL A 65 -2.39 2.26 11.21
CA VAL A 65 -3.09 1.18 10.51
C VAL A 65 -4.29 1.70 9.71
N GLU A 66 -4.94 2.79 10.15
CA GLU A 66 -6.04 3.42 9.41
C GLU A 66 -5.62 3.98 8.05
N ASN A 67 -4.32 4.24 7.85
CA ASN A 67 -3.76 4.71 6.58
C ASN A 67 -3.16 3.57 5.74
N VAL A 68 -3.32 2.32 6.14
CA VAL A 68 -2.87 1.13 5.42
C VAL A 68 -4.07 0.45 4.78
N SER A 69 -3.95 0.08 3.52
CA SER A 69 -5.02 -0.62 2.81
C SER A 69 -4.43 -1.62 1.82
N SER A 70 -4.98 -2.83 1.77
CA SER A 70 -4.68 -3.83 0.75
C SER A 70 -5.94 -4.25 0.03
N LEU A 71 -5.86 -4.35 -1.29
CA LEU A 71 -7.01 -4.62 -2.14
C LEU A 71 -7.14 -6.11 -2.43
N ASP A 72 -8.36 -6.62 -2.37
CA ASP A 72 -8.72 -7.92 -2.93
C ASP A 72 -9.64 -7.69 -4.14
N HIS A 73 -9.05 -7.12 -5.20
CA HIS A 73 -9.77 -6.77 -6.41
C HIS A 73 -9.66 -7.91 -7.43
N GLN A 74 -10.77 -8.36 -8.00
CA GLN A 74 -10.80 -9.50 -8.93
C GLN A 74 -9.86 -9.31 -10.15
N SER A 75 -9.67 -8.08 -10.62
CA SER A 75 -8.78 -7.76 -11.75
C SER A 75 -7.31 -7.55 -11.37
N LEU A 76 -6.96 -7.54 -10.07
CA LEU A 76 -5.61 -7.27 -9.57
C LEU A 76 -5.07 -8.43 -8.71
N GLN A 77 -5.43 -9.66 -9.09
CA GLN A 77 -4.99 -10.84 -8.36
C GLN A 77 -3.48 -11.06 -8.55
N ASP A 78 -2.82 -11.46 -7.48
CA ASP A 78 -1.38 -11.75 -7.41
C ASP A 78 -1.02 -12.99 -8.26
N GLY A 79 0.20 -13.01 -8.76
CA GLY A 79 0.77 -14.14 -9.52
C GLY A 79 1.54 -13.72 -10.77
N PRO A 80 2.62 -14.42 -11.13
CA PRO A 80 3.59 -14.02 -12.16
C PRO A 80 3.03 -14.06 -13.59
N ASN A 81 1.89 -14.73 -13.80
CA ASN A 81 1.24 -14.84 -15.10
C ASN A 81 0.04 -13.88 -15.25
N ASN A 82 -0.27 -13.10 -14.21
CA ASN A 82 -1.34 -12.12 -14.25
C ASN A 82 -0.83 -10.78 -14.78
N SER A 83 -1.65 -10.10 -15.58
CA SER A 83 -1.38 -8.76 -16.05
C SER A 83 -2.48 -7.83 -15.54
N TRP A 84 -2.09 -6.72 -14.94
CA TRP A 84 -3.03 -5.75 -14.39
C TRP A 84 -3.28 -4.63 -15.39
N ASP A 85 -4.55 -4.33 -15.63
CA ASP A 85 -4.95 -3.20 -16.46
C ASP A 85 -4.62 -1.88 -15.75
N SER A 86 -3.78 -1.07 -16.38
CA SER A 86 -3.37 0.22 -15.84
C SER A 86 -4.54 1.19 -15.65
N ASN A 87 -5.63 1.07 -16.41
CA ASN A 87 -6.82 1.90 -16.25
C ASN A 87 -7.57 1.58 -14.95
N VAL A 88 -7.60 0.30 -14.57
CA VAL A 88 -8.18 -0.15 -13.29
C VAL A 88 -7.35 0.42 -12.13
N ILE A 89 -6.02 0.31 -12.22
CA ILE A 89 -5.10 0.87 -11.22
C ILE A 89 -5.29 2.39 -11.10
N SER A 90 -5.33 3.11 -12.24
CA SER A 90 -5.52 4.57 -12.25
C SER A 90 -6.83 4.98 -11.56
N THR A 91 -7.93 4.28 -11.87
CA THR A 91 -9.25 4.57 -11.26
C THR A 91 -9.21 4.39 -9.75
N ILE A 92 -8.65 3.27 -9.28
CA ILE A 92 -8.51 2.98 -7.85
C ILE A 92 -7.61 4.01 -7.16
N LEU A 93 -6.51 4.39 -7.79
CA LEU A 93 -5.57 5.36 -7.26
C LEU A 93 -6.22 6.74 -7.15
N ASP A 94 -6.93 7.19 -8.17
CA ASP A 94 -7.66 8.46 -8.18
C ASP A 94 -8.70 8.49 -7.05
N ASP A 95 -9.49 7.43 -6.89
CA ASP A 95 -10.47 7.32 -5.81
C ASP A 95 -9.81 7.39 -4.44
N TYR A 96 -8.71 6.66 -4.24
CA TYR A 96 -7.98 6.65 -2.97
C TYR A 96 -7.39 8.02 -2.64
N VAL A 97 -6.74 8.66 -3.62
CA VAL A 97 -6.10 9.97 -3.47
C VAL A 97 -7.14 11.03 -3.13
N ASN A 98 -8.26 11.07 -3.86
CA ASN A 98 -9.35 12.02 -3.64
C ASN A 98 -10.00 11.81 -2.26
N LYS A 99 -10.28 10.55 -1.89
CA LYS A 99 -10.89 10.20 -0.59
C LYS A 99 -10.03 10.63 0.60
N ASN A 100 -8.71 10.54 0.46
CA ASN A 100 -7.76 10.83 1.54
C ASN A 100 -7.17 12.24 1.48
N ASP A 101 -7.56 13.05 0.49
CA ASP A 101 -7.06 14.41 0.26
C ASP A 101 -5.51 14.43 0.21
N ILE A 102 -4.95 13.52 -0.58
CA ILE A 102 -3.51 13.43 -0.84
C ILE A 102 -3.22 14.30 -2.06
N ASN A 103 -2.30 15.26 -1.95
CA ASN A 103 -1.97 16.13 -3.08
C ASN A 103 -1.08 15.36 -4.07
N MET A 104 -1.52 15.28 -5.34
CA MET A 104 -0.68 14.88 -6.47
C MET A 104 0.26 16.01 -6.91
#